data_AF-A0A7X7DF69-F1
#
_entry.id   AF-A0A7X7DF69-F1
#
_cell.length_a   1.000
_cell.length_b   1.000
_cell.length_c   1.000
_cell.angle_alpha   90.00
_cell.angle_beta   90.00
_cell.angle_gamma   90.00
#
_symmetry.space_group_name_H-M   'P 1'
#
loop_
_entity.id
_entity.type
_entity.pdbx_description
1 polymer ?
#
loop_
_entity_poly.entity_id
_entity_poly.type
_entity_poly.pdbx_seq_one_letter_code
_entity_poly.pdbx_strand_id
1 'polypeptide(L)'
;MRGWSCGAAVDRLGEVVFNTSMTGYEEIVTDPSYAGQIVTMTMPEIGNTGFNREDCESGRIQAAGLLMREMNPPSNWRAEETLEAALVRWGVPALAGLDTRALTLKLREGGTQKALLCTTGSVSPADAIAQARAWEGLDGQDYAVRVSTPAAYDWASESDSGAPLVAVLDYGVKRNTLRLLAGAGFRVRVLPARTTARDVLALNPAGVLLSNGPADPAALPYAIDTIRGLLGKVPLMGICLGHQLLGLALGGTTRRLKFGHHGGNHPVKDLRTGTVEITSQNHNYVVDPASLDPAAAEITHVSLNDGTVEGLEARHVPAFALQYHPEAAPGPREAVSVFAHFRALMGRGG
;
A
#
# COMPACT_ATOMS: atom_id res chain seq x y z
N MET A 1 -11.70 8.61 22.52
CA MET A 1 -12.50 7.39 22.76
C MET A 1 -11.77 6.56 23.81
N ARG A 2 -12.43 5.64 24.53
CA ARG A 2 -11.80 4.79 25.55
C ARG A 2 -12.03 3.32 25.18
N GLY A 3 -11.04 2.50 25.45
CA GLY A 3 -11.03 1.06 25.24
C GLY A 3 -10.03 0.40 26.19
N TRP A 4 -9.71 -0.86 25.95
CA TRP A 4 -8.74 -1.63 26.74
C TRP A 4 -7.49 -1.89 25.88
N SER A 5 -6.31 -1.77 26.50
CA SER A 5 -5.03 -2.07 25.84
C SER A 5 -4.93 -3.56 25.50
N CYS A 6 -4.54 -3.86 24.27
CA CYS A 6 -4.34 -5.23 23.77
C CYS A 6 -3.13 -5.32 22.82
N GLY A 7 -2.08 -4.53 23.11
CA GLY A 7 -0.83 -4.50 22.37
C GLY A 7 0.29 -3.93 23.24
N ALA A 8 1.33 -3.40 22.62
CA ALA A 8 2.46 -2.83 23.36
C ALA A 8 2.05 -1.62 24.22
N ALA A 9 2.63 -1.54 25.43
CA ALA A 9 2.48 -0.41 26.35
C ALA A 9 3.36 0.79 25.92
N VAL A 10 3.08 1.33 24.74
CA VAL A 10 3.74 2.50 24.16
C VAL A 10 2.71 3.43 23.55
N ASP A 11 2.89 4.73 23.69
CA ASP A 11 1.99 5.70 23.06
C ASP A 11 2.51 6.04 21.66
N ARG A 12 1.62 6.14 20.67
CA ARG A 12 2.00 6.49 19.29
C ARG A 12 1.08 7.49 18.64
N LEU A 13 1.69 8.42 17.93
CA LEU A 13 1.00 9.33 17.02
C LEU A 13 0.78 8.63 15.67
N GLY A 14 -0.35 8.93 15.05
CA GLY A 14 -0.63 8.46 13.70
C GLY A 14 -1.91 9.04 13.12
N GLU A 15 -2.08 8.82 11.83
CA GLU A 15 -3.30 9.16 11.13
C GLU A 15 -4.29 8.01 11.19
N VAL A 16 -5.48 8.25 11.72
CA VAL A 16 -6.51 7.22 11.86
C VAL A 16 -7.23 7.02 10.54
N VAL A 17 -7.15 5.78 10.05
CA VAL A 17 -7.90 5.27 8.89
C VAL A 17 -8.81 4.13 9.34
N PHE A 18 -9.75 3.71 8.49
CA PHE A 18 -10.53 2.50 8.71
C PHE A 18 -10.40 1.57 7.51
N ASN A 19 -10.36 0.26 7.73
CA ASN A 19 -10.33 -0.76 6.67
C ASN A 19 -11.54 -1.69 6.78
N THR A 20 -12.21 -1.94 5.65
CA THR A 20 -13.46 -2.72 5.58
C THR A 20 -13.27 -4.23 5.43
N SER A 21 -12.04 -4.70 5.26
CA SER A 21 -11.74 -6.13 5.09
C SER A 21 -12.17 -6.93 6.32
N MET A 22 -12.91 -8.01 6.07
CA MET A 22 -13.38 -8.93 7.12
C MET A 22 -12.33 -9.98 7.49
N THR A 23 -11.32 -10.18 6.65
CA THR A 23 -10.22 -11.13 6.84
C THR A 23 -8.90 -10.46 6.48
N GLY A 24 -7.80 -11.07 6.92
CA GLY A 24 -6.45 -10.65 6.56
C GLY A 24 -5.94 -9.44 7.33
N TYR A 25 -6.30 -9.34 8.61
CA TYR A 25 -5.81 -8.28 9.49
C TYR A 25 -4.29 -8.31 9.65
N GLU A 26 -3.66 -9.49 9.51
CA GLU A 26 -2.21 -9.66 9.61
C GLU A 26 -1.49 -9.02 8.42
N GLU A 27 -1.93 -9.36 7.21
CA GLU A 27 -1.46 -8.79 5.97
C GLU A 27 -1.64 -7.26 5.98
N ILE A 28 -2.78 -6.77 6.50
CA ILE A 28 -3.06 -5.34 6.66
C ILE A 28 -2.04 -4.66 7.58
N VAL A 29 -1.84 -5.16 8.81
CA VAL A 29 -0.96 -4.47 9.76
C VAL A 29 0.52 -4.55 9.35
N THR A 30 0.89 -5.51 8.51
CA THR A 30 2.25 -5.69 7.98
C THR A 30 2.48 -5.01 6.61
N ASP A 31 1.45 -4.45 5.99
CA ASP A 31 1.56 -3.68 4.75
C ASP A 31 2.29 -2.33 4.99
N PRO A 32 3.44 -2.07 4.32
CA PRO A 32 4.20 -0.83 4.45
C PRO A 32 3.42 0.45 4.16
N SER A 33 2.35 0.38 3.37
CA SER A 33 1.49 1.52 3.06
C SER A 33 0.81 2.10 4.31
N TYR A 34 0.64 1.33 5.40
CA TYR A 34 0.11 1.84 6.68
C TYR A 34 1.14 2.51 7.59
N ALA A 35 2.37 2.73 7.14
CA ALA A 35 3.38 3.38 7.95
C ALA A 35 2.91 4.78 8.41
N GLY A 36 2.88 5.00 9.73
CA GLY A 36 2.39 6.24 10.34
C GLY A 36 0.86 6.33 10.46
N GLN A 37 0.12 5.26 10.11
CA GLN A 37 -1.33 5.19 10.24
C GLN A 37 -1.76 4.28 11.37
N ILE A 38 -2.82 4.68 12.07
CA ILE A 38 -3.52 3.86 13.06
C ILE A 38 -4.72 3.24 12.36
N VAL A 39 -4.72 1.91 12.22
CA VAL A 39 -5.72 1.18 11.44
C VAL A 39 -6.91 0.83 12.31
N THR A 40 -8.10 1.27 11.92
CA THR A 40 -9.36 0.86 12.53
C THR A 40 -9.99 -0.27 11.72
N MET A 41 -10.14 -1.45 12.32
CA MET A 41 -10.86 -2.53 11.66
C MET A 41 -12.37 -2.33 11.83
N THR A 42 -13.12 -2.34 10.72
CA THR A 42 -14.59 -2.32 10.81
C THR A 42 -15.16 -3.68 11.18
N MET A 43 -14.45 -4.76 10.83
CA MET A 43 -14.79 -6.11 11.27
C MET A 43 -14.68 -6.16 12.81
N PRO A 44 -15.75 -6.53 13.54
CA PRO A 44 -15.76 -6.41 15.00
C PRO A 44 -14.74 -7.30 15.69
N GLU A 45 -14.58 -8.52 15.19
CA GLU A 45 -13.75 -9.57 15.78
C GLU A 45 -12.42 -9.69 15.04
N ILE A 46 -11.31 -9.45 15.75
CA ILE A 46 -9.96 -9.46 15.20
C ILE A 46 -9.08 -10.39 16.04
N GLY A 47 -8.17 -11.14 15.39
CA GLY A 47 -7.28 -12.09 16.07
C GLY A 47 -7.70 -13.56 15.96
N ASN A 48 -8.88 -13.85 15.38
CA ASN A 48 -9.46 -15.19 15.27
C ASN A 48 -8.52 -16.24 14.63
N THR A 49 -7.59 -15.82 13.77
CA THR A 49 -6.63 -16.70 13.09
C THR A 49 -5.19 -16.60 13.60
N GLY A 50 -4.97 -15.90 14.71
CA GLY A 50 -3.65 -15.68 15.29
C GLY A 50 -2.76 -14.80 14.44
N PHE A 51 -1.45 -15.04 14.54
CA PHE A 51 -0.42 -14.41 13.75
C PHE A 51 0.58 -15.48 13.29
N ASN A 52 1.10 -15.39 12.06
CA ASN A 52 2.11 -16.30 11.54
C ASN A 52 3.16 -15.56 10.70
N ARG A 53 4.19 -16.26 10.20
CA ARG A 53 5.21 -15.60 9.36
C ARG A 53 4.82 -15.50 7.89
N GLU A 54 3.98 -16.41 7.40
CA GLU A 54 3.69 -16.55 5.98
C GLU A 54 2.78 -15.43 5.45
N ASP A 55 1.82 -14.98 6.27
CA ASP A 55 0.88 -13.91 5.93
C ASP A 55 1.49 -12.50 6.15
N CYS A 56 2.69 -12.40 6.72
CA CYS A 56 3.39 -11.12 6.82
C CYS A 56 3.80 -10.58 5.45
N GLU A 57 3.26 -9.41 5.07
CA GLU A 57 3.54 -8.74 3.81
C GLU A 57 4.79 -7.87 3.80
N SER A 58 5.44 -7.69 4.96
CA SER A 58 6.76 -7.07 5.03
C SER A 58 7.59 -7.62 6.19
N GLY A 59 8.78 -7.05 6.38
CA GLY A 59 9.68 -7.41 7.48
C GLY A 59 9.18 -7.02 8.86
N ARG A 60 8.05 -6.30 8.98
CA ARG A 60 7.46 -5.89 10.27
C ARG A 60 5.99 -5.53 10.24
N ILE A 61 5.40 -5.35 11.43
CA ILE A 61 4.16 -4.57 11.56
C ILE A 61 4.50 -3.10 11.26
N GLN A 62 3.84 -2.55 10.25
CA GLN A 62 4.10 -1.21 9.71
C GLN A 62 3.08 -0.19 10.21
N ALA A 63 1.85 -0.64 10.50
CA ALA A 63 0.83 0.18 11.14
C ALA A 63 1.36 0.78 12.46
N ALA A 64 1.09 2.06 12.69
CA ALA A 64 1.45 2.76 13.93
C ALA A 64 0.58 2.33 15.11
N GLY A 65 -0.57 1.71 14.86
CA GLY A 65 -1.43 1.12 15.87
C GLY A 65 -2.65 0.43 15.26
N LEU A 66 -3.37 -0.32 16.08
CA LEU A 66 -4.56 -1.08 15.68
C LEU A 66 -5.74 -0.81 16.61
N LEU A 67 -6.90 -0.49 16.03
CA LEU A 67 -8.15 -0.22 16.75
C LEU A 67 -9.20 -1.23 16.32
N MET A 68 -9.85 -1.86 17.30
CA MET A 68 -10.85 -2.90 17.05
C MET A 68 -11.99 -2.85 18.06
N ARG A 69 -13.09 -3.55 17.75
CA ARG A 69 -14.19 -3.73 18.69
C ARG A 69 -13.85 -4.80 19.71
N GLU A 70 -13.35 -5.95 19.28
CA GLU A 70 -13.04 -7.09 20.13
C GLU A 70 -11.79 -7.82 19.62
N MET A 71 -10.94 -8.26 20.55
CA MET A 71 -9.79 -9.11 20.27
C MET A 71 -10.10 -10.52 20.74
N ASN A 72 -9.95 -11.49 19.84
CA ASN A 72 -10.26 -12.87 20.12
C ASN A 72 -9.00 -13.74 20.26
N PRO A 73 -9.08 -14.82 21.07
CA PRO A 73 -8.06 -15.86 21.05
C PRO A 73 -8.05 -16.57 19.68
N PRO A 74 -6.88 -17.03 19.22
CA PRO A 74 -6.77 -17.67 17.91
C PRO A 74 -7.31 -19.10 17.91
N SER A 75 -7.95 -19.48 16.80
CA SER A 75 -8.37 -20.86 16.51
C SER A 75 -8.16 -21.16 15.03
N ASN A 76 -6.89 -21.32 14.65
CA ASN A 76 -6.48 -21.67 13.29
C ASN A 76 -5.21 -22.52 13.34
N TRP A 77 -5.13 -23.55 12.49
CA TRP A 77 -3.99 -24.46 12.46
C TRP A 77 -2.67 -23.79 12.01
N ARG A 78 -2.76 -22.64 11.32
CA ARG A 78 -1.61 -21.84 10.88
C ARG A 78 -1.12 -20.87 11.96
N ALA A 79 -1.86 -20.67 13.05
CA ALA A 79 -1.48 -19.72 14.08
C ALA A 79 -0.19 -20.16 14.78
N GLU A 80 0.86 -19.33 14.71
CA GLU A 80 2.13 -19.54 15.41
C GLU A 80 2.16 -18.82 16.76
N GLU A 81 1.52 -17.64 16.83
CA GLU A 81 1.33 -16.87 18.06
C GLU A 81 -0.02 -16.13 18.08
N THR A 82 -0.35 -15.50 19.22
CA THR A 82 -1.54 -14.62 19.31
C THR A 82 -1.25 -13.26 18.66
N LEU A 83 -2.28 -12.58 18.17
CA LEU A 83 -2.12 -11.22 17.64
C LEU A 83 -1.58 -10.24 18.71
N GLU A 84 -2.02 -10.38 19.96
CA GLU A 84 -1.52 -9.58 21.08
C GLU A 84 0.00 -9.78 21.28
N ALA A 85 0.46 -11.04 21.30
CA ALA A 85 1.88 -11.34 21.48
C ALA A 85 2.72 -10.73 20.35
N ALA A 86 2.24 -10.78 19.11
CA ALA A 86 2.88 -10.10 17.99
C ALA A 86 2.89 -8.58 18.20
N LEU A 87 1.75 -7.94 18.49
CA LEU A 87 1.71 -6.48 18.72
C LEU A 87 2.67 -6.03 19.82
N VAL A 88 2.77 -6.77 20.93
CA VAL A 88 3.72 -6.53 22.01
C VAL A 88 5.17 -6.71 21.53
N ARG A 89 5.48 -7.84 20.88
CA ARG A 89 6.83 -8.17 20.36
C ARG A 89 7.37 -7.12 19.40
N TRP A 90 6.50 -6.54 18.57
CA TRP A 90 6.87 -5.54 17.58
C TRP A 90 6.72 -4.08 18.09
N GLY A 91 6.31 -3.88 19.35
CA GLY A 91 6.19 -2.55 19.95
C GLY A 91 5.09 -1.70 19.32
N VAL A 92 3.96 -2.31 18.97
CA VAL A 92 2.81 -1.67 18.35
C VAL A 92 1.63 -1.62 19.32
N PRO A 93 1.12 -0.41 19.65
CA PRO A 93 -0.04 -0.29 20.51
C PRO A 93 -1.34 -0.67 19.81
N ALA A 94 -2.29 -1.20 20.60
CA ALA A 94 -3.62 -1.49 20.13
C ALA A 94 -4.68 -1.27 21.22
N LEU A 95 -5.90 -0.91 20.80
CA LEU A 95 -7.06 -0.78 21.68
C LEU A 95 -8.24 -1.61 21.15
N ALA A 96 -8.81 -2.41 22.04
CA ALA A 96 -10.10 -3.10 21.86
C ALA A 96 -11.20 -2.42 22.68
N GLY A 97 -12.45 -2.85 22.52
CA GLY A 97 -13.63 -2.30 23.22
C GLY A 97 -14.19 -1.02 22.60
N LEU A 98 -13.64 -0.56 21.48
CA LEU A 98 -14.06 0.67 20.83
C LEU A 98 -15.37 0.46 20.05
N ASP A 99 -16.18 1.51 19.97
CA ASP A 99 -17.24 1.59 18.96
C ASP A 99 -16.61 1.96 17.61
N THR A 100 -16.07 0.94 16.92
CA THR A 100 -15.40 1.12 15.62
C THR A 100 -16.36 1.58 14.54
N ARG A 101 -17.66 1.31 14.67
CA ARG A 101 -18.70 1.83 13.76
C ARG A 101 -18.84 3.35 13.92
N ALA A 102 -18.97 3.85 15.14
CA ALA A 102 -19.03 5.30 15.39
C ALA A 102 -17.75 6.00 14.92
N LEU A 103 -16.58 5.40 15.13
CA LEU A 103 -15.32 5.93 14.62
C LEU A 103 -15.30 5.97 13.08
N THR A 104 -15.73 4.89 12.42
CA THR A 104 -15.82 4.81 10.96
C THR A 104 -16.74 5.89 10.38
N LEU A 105 -17.92 6.11 10.97
CA LEU A 105 -18.84 7.18 10.56
C LEU A 105 -18.19 8.55 10.70
N LYS A 106 -17.51 8.80 11.83
CA LYS A 106 -16.78 10.04 12.08
C LYS A 106 -15.68 10.29 11.06
N LEU A 107 -14.92 9.27 10.66
CA LEU A 107 -13.87 9.37 9.64
C LEU A 107 -14.46 9.57 8.24
N ARG A 108 -15.54 8.88 7.91
CA ARG A 108 -16.25 9.07 6.63
C ARG A 108 -16.81 10.50 6.48
N GLU A 109 -17.34 11.06 7.56
CA GLU A 109 -17.95 12.40 7.58
C GLU A 109 -16.94 13.53 7.72
N GLY A 110 -15.90 13.36 8.55
CA GLY A 110 -14.89 14.39 8.82
C GLY A 110 -13.57 14.24 8.07
N GLY A 111 -13.37 13.12 7.37
CA GLY A 111 -12.07 12.72 6.82
C GLY A 111 -11.16 12.03 7.84
N THR A 112 -9.99 11.60 7.37
CA THR A 112 -8.94 11.03 8.25
C THR A 112 -8.51 12.05 9.32
N GLN A 113 -8.13 11.55 10.51
CA GLN A 113 -7.79 12.41 11.65
C GLN A 113 -6.46 12.01 12.27
N LYS A 114 -5.67 13.00 12.67
CA LYS A 114 -4.49 12.78 13.51
C LYS A 114 -4.93 12.39 14.92
N ALA A 115 -4.28 11.38 15.50
CA ALA A 115 -4.56 10.93 16.85
C ALA A 115 -3.27 10.51 17.58
N LEU A 116 -3.35 10.56 18.92
CA LEU A 116 -2.44 9.85 19.80
C LEU A 116 -3.17 8.61 20.32
N LEU A 117 -2.62 7.43 20.05
CA LEU A 117 -3.01 6.18 20.67
C LEU A 117 -2.27 6.05 22.00
N CYS A 118 -2.99 6.27 23.10
CA CYS A 118 -2.44 6.20 24.45
C CYS A 118 -2.81 4.86 25.09
N THR A 119 -1.82 4.01 25.36
CA THR A 119 -2.00 2.71 26.04
C THR A 119 -1.34 2.70 27.42
N THR A 120 -0.40 3.62 27.68
CA THR A 120 0.31 3.71 28.97
C THR A 120 -0.53 4.34 30.08
N GLY A 121 -1.57 5.11 29.71
CA GLY A 121 -2.33 5.94 30.65
C GLY A 121 -1.55 7.15 31.18
N SER A 122 -0.37 7.43 30.63
CA SER A 122 0.53 8.50 31.11
C SER A 122 0.15 9.91 30.65
N VAL A 123 -0.73 10.02 29.64
CA VAL A 123 -1.10 11.29 29.01
C VAL A 123 -2.56 11.62 29.25
N SER A 124 -2.85 12.86 29.69
CA SER A 124 -4.23 13.33 29.84
C SER A 124 -4.94 13.43 28.48
N PRO A 125 -6.28 13.32 28.41
CA PRO A 125 -6.99 13.49 27.15
C PRO A 125 -6.74 14.84 26.46
N ALA A 126 -6.55 15.92 27.23
CA ALA A 126 -6.27 17.25 26.70
C ALA A 126 -4.88 17.31 26.04
N ASP A 127 -3.87 16.76 26.71
CA ASP A 127 -2.50 16.71 26.19
C ASP A 127 -2.39 15.79 24.98
N ALA A 128 -3.10 14.66 24.98
CA ALA A 128 -3.18 13.75 23.85
C ALA A 128 -3.73 14.45 22.59
N ILE A 129 -4.78 15.27 22.75
CA ILE A 129 -5.35 16.08 21.67
C ILE A 129 -4.34 17.14 21.20
N ALA A 130 -3.65 17.80 22.12
CA ALA A 130 -2.64 18.81 21.78
C ALA A 130 -1.48 18.21 20.97
N GLN A 131 -0.95 17.05 21.40
CA GLN A 131 0.09 16.33 20.67
C GLN A 131 -0.37 15.88 19.29
N ALA A 132 -1.58 15.31 19.18
CA ALA A 132 -2.13 14.89 17.90
C ALA A 132 -2.30 16.06 16.91
N ARG A 133 -2.69 17.24 17.39
CA ARG A 133 -2.81 18.46 16.56
C ARG A 133 -1.45 19.01 16.15
N ALA A 134 -0.44 18.90 17.02
CA ALA A 134 0.91 19.39 16.77
C ALA A 134 1.71 18.48 15.82
N TRP A 135 1.37 17.19 15.72
CA TRP A 135 2.01 16.27 14.79
C TRP A 135 1.84 16.73 13.34
N GLU A 136 2.93 16.74 12.57
CA GLU A 136 2.96 17.19 11.17
C GLU A 136 2.00 16.40 10.27
N GLY A 137 1.78 15.12 10.56
CA GLY A 137 0.95 14.23 9.76
C GLY A 137 1.74 13.49 8.70
N LEU A 138 1.04 12.99 7.69
CA LEU A 138 1.65 12.27 6.56
C LEU A 138 1.74 13.13 5.28
N ASP A 139 1.02 14.25 5.24
CA ASP A 139 0.97 15.14 4.08
C ASP A 139 2.30 15.84 3.88
N GLY A 140 2.82 15.82 2.64
CA GLY A 140 4.14 16.38 2.33
C GLY A 140 5.33 15.64 2.95
N GLN A 141 5.13 14.45 3.53
CA GLN A 141 6.19 13.68 4.18
C GLN A 141 6.66 12.51 3.32
N ASP A 142 7.97 12.28 3.24
CA ASP A 142 8.55 11.10 2.59
C ASP A 142 8.59 9.92 3.58
N TYR A 143 7.49 9.16 3.67
CA TYR A 143 7.48 7.90 4.43
C TYR A 143 8.00 6.71 3.60
N ALA A 144 8.04 6.81 2.27
CA ALA A 144 8.55 5.75 1.41
C ALA A 144 10.01 5.41 1.74
N VAL A 145 10.86 6.41 1.96
CA VAL A 145 12.26 6.17 2.37
C VAL A 145 12.38 5.51 3.76
N ARG A 146 11.39 5.68 4.64
CA ARG A 146 11.39 5.08 6.00
C ARG A 146 11.05 3.59 6.00
N VAL A 147 10.42 3.10 4.93
CA VAL A 147 10.02 1.69 4.77
C VAL A 147 10.77 0.97 3.65
N SER A 148 11.47 1.71 2.80
CA SER A 148 12.31 1.16 1.74
C SER A 148 13.45 0.31 2.27
N THR A 149 13.87 -0.68 1.49
CA THR A 149 15.09 -1.45 1.75
C THR A 149 16.34 -0.55 1.81
N PRO A 150 17.25 -0.77 2.77
CA PRO A 150 18.49 0.01 2.87
C PRO A 150 19.50 -0.33 1.77
N ALA A 151 19.39 -1.50 1.16
CA ALA A 151 20.29 -1.96 0.11
C ALA A 151 19.55 -2.83 -0.90
N ALA A 152 20.06 -2.88 -2.12
CA ALA A 152 19.51 -3.73 -3.17
C ALA A 152 19.69 -5.22 -2.83
N TYR A 153 18.67 -6.03 -3.12
CA TYR A 153 18.71 -7.48 -2.90
C TYR A 153 17.93 -8.22 -3.99
N ASP A 154 18.28 -9.48 -4.22
CA ASP A 154 17.55 -10.36 -5.12
C ASP A 154 16.48 -11.12 -4.31
N TRP A 155 15.24 -11.12 -4.80
CA TRP A 155 14.19 -11.91 -4.17
C TRP A 155 14.38 -13.38 -4.53
N ALA A 156 14.63 -14.20 -3.51
CA ALA A 156 14.89 -15.62 -3.70
C ALA A 156 13.67 -16.32 -4.30
N SER A 157 13.84 -16.89 -5.50
CA SER A 157 12.86 -17.73 -6.16
C SER A 157 13.58 -18.78 -7.01
N GLU A 158 12.90 -19.88 -7.33
CA GLU A 158 13.40 -20.92 -8.24
C GLU A 158 13.39 -20.48 -9.72
N SER A 159 13.36 -19.16 -9.99
CA SER A 159 13.39 -18.64 -11.35
C SER A 159 14.68 -19.03 -12.06
N ASP A 160 14.55 -19.45 -13.32
CA ASP A 160 15.69 -19.81 -14.16
C ASP A 160 16.64 -18.60 -14.29
N SER A 161 17.95 -18.89 -14.30
CA SER A 161 19.01 -17.93 -14.56
C SER A 161 18.78 -17.08 -15.83
N GLY A 162 18.11 -17.64 -16.85
CA GLY A 162 17.76 -16.97 -18.11
C GLY A 162 16.43 -16.19 -18.10
N ALA A 163 15.70 -16.17 -16.98
CA ALA A 163 14.44 -15.44 -16.89
C ALA A 163 14.64 -13.90 -16.93
N PRO A 164 13.68 -13.15 -17.52
CA PRO A 164 13.76 -11.69 -17.61
C PRO A 164 13.86 -11.04 -16.23
N LEU A 165 14.78 -10.08 -16.09
CA LEU A 165 14.98 -9.32 -14.86
C LEU A 165 13.95 -8.19 -14.74
N VAL A 166 13.20 -8.19 -13.65
CA VAL A 166 12.40 -7.04 -13.21
C VAL A 166 13.10 -6.35 -12.06
N ALA A 167 13.42 -5.07 -12.25
CA ALA A 167 13.86 -4.19 -11.18
C ALA A 167 12.63 -3.62 -10.46
N VAL A 168 12.59 -3.72 -9.13
CA VAL A 168 11.50 -3.19 -8.29
C VAL A 168 12.04 -2.00 -7.53
N LEU A 169 11.51 -0.79 -7.77
CA LEU A 169 11.79 0.36 -6.92
C LEU A 169 10.93 0.25 -5.66
N ASP A 170 11.58 0.02 -4.53
CA ASP A 170 10.95 -0.26 -3.24
C ASP A 170 10.57 1.03 -2.53
N TYR A 171 9.32 1.44 -2.69
CA TYR A 171 8.70 2.51 -1.93
C TYR A 171 7.98 1.99 -0.67
N GLY A 172 8.13 0.71 -0.32
CA GLY A 172 7.31 -0.01 0.65
C GLY A 172 6.66 -1.25 0.02
N VAL A 173 7.41 -2.01 -0.78
CA VAL A 173 6.86 -3.13 -1.54
C VAL A 173 6.32 -4.23 -0.63
N LYS A 174 5.13 -4.71 -0.96
CA LYS A 174 4.55 -5.91 -0.35
C LYS A 174 5.20 -7.17 -0.90
N ARG A 175 5.46 -8.13 -0.01
CA ARG A 175 6.07 -9.42 -0.38
C ARG A 175 5.26 -10.15 -1.41
N ASN A 176 3.92 -10.07 -1.39
CA ASN A 176 3.12 -10.78 -2.38
C ASN A 176 3.30 -10.25 -3.81
N THR A 177 3.62 -8.96 -3.99
CA THR A 177 4.05 -8.43 -5.32
C THR A 177 5.30 -9.17 -5.81
N LEU A 178 6.29 -9.38 -4.93
CA LEU A 178 7.53 -10.09 -5.27
C LEU A 178 7.27 -11.57 -5.56
N ARG A 179 6.39 -12.22 -4.76
CA ARG A 179 5.96 -13.61 -4.98
C ARG A 179 5.28 -13.77 -6.35
N LEU A 180 4.37 -12.87 -6.70
CA LEU A 180 3.64 -12.94 -7.98
C LEU A 180 4.52 -12.62 -9.19
N LEU A 181 5.46 -11.67 -9.08
CA LEU A 181 6.46 -11.46 -10.11
C LEU A 181 7.32 -12.71 -10.33
N ALA A 182 7.84 -13.30 -9.25
CA ALA A 182 8.61 -14.54 -9.33
C ALA A 182 7.78 -15.70 -9.93
N GLY A 183 6.53 -15.86 -9.49
CA GLY A 183 5.60 -16.86 -10.03
C GLY A 183 5.21 -16.62 -11.48
N ALA A 184 5.23 -15.36 -11.94
CA ALA A 184 5.10 -15.00 -13.35
C ALA A 184 6.38 -15.25 -14.17
N GLY A 185 7.42 -15.84 -13.57
CA GLY A 185 8.66 -16.26 -14.22
C GLY A 185 9.68 -15.14 -14.40
N PHE A 186 9.68 -14.13 -13.53
CA PHE A 186 10.69 -13.09 -13.50
C PHE A 186 11.78 -13.40 -12.49
N ARG A 187 13.02 -13.00 -12.82
CA ARG A 187 14.04 -12.71 -11.81
C ARG A 187 13.74 -11.34 -11.22
N VAL A 188 13.70 -11.21 -9.90
CA VAL A 188 13.28 -9.98 -9.25
C VAL A 188 14.42 -9.41 -8.42
N ARG A 189 14.82 -8.18 -8.73
CA ARG A 189 15.79 -7.42 -7.93
C ARG A 189 15.13 -6.18 -7.35
N VAL A 190 15.14 -6.10 -6.03
CA VAL A 190 14.56 -4.98 -5.28
C VAL A 190 15.63 -3.93 -5.03
N LEU A 191 15.30 -2.67 -5.28
CA LEU A 191 16.19 -1.53 -5.24
C LEU A 191 15.66 -0.48 -4.26
N PRO A 192 16.52 0.21 -3.48
CA PRO A 192 16.10 1.30 -2.61
C PRO A 192 15.31 2.38 -3.35
N ALA A 193 14.39 3.05 -2.66
CA ALA A 193 13.49 4.07 -3.22
C ALA A 193 14.24 5.15 -4.02
N ARG A 194 15.43 5.57 -3.54
CA ARG A 194 16.23 6.66 -4.11
C ARG A 194 17.17 6.22 -5.24
N THR A 195 17.06 4.98 -5.72
CA THR A 195 17.90 4.49 -6.83
C THR A 195 17.62 5.29 -8.09
N THR A 196 18.66 5.81 -8.73
CA THR A 196 18.51 6.69 -9.90
C THR A 196 18.16 5.92 -11.16
N ALA A 197 17.54 6.59 -12.15
CA ALA A 197 17.24 5.97 -13.45
C ALA A 197 18.50 5.39 -14.12
N ARG A 198 19.65 6.06 -13.97
CA ARG A 198 20.94 5.58 -14.48
C ARG A 198 21.31 4.24 -13.88
N ASP A 199 21.23 4.13 -12.55
CA ASP A 199 21.63 2.90 -11.83
C ASP A 199 20.66 1.75 -12.10
N VAL A 200 19.35 2.05 -12.22
CA VAL A 200 18.35 1.07 -12.65
C VAL A 200 18.67 0.52 -14.04
N LEU A 201 18.92 1.40 -15.02
CA LEU A 201 19.20 1.00 -16.40
C LEU A 201 20.54 0.26 -16.54
N ALA A 202 21.52 0.53 -15.67
CA ALA A 202 22.79 -0.18 -15.65
C ALA A 202 22.63 -1.69 -15.34
N LEU A 203 21.51 -2.10 -14.76
CA LEU A 203 21.17 -3.51 -14.52
C LEU A 203 20.63 -4.22 -15.78
N ASN A 204 20.37 -3.48 -16.86
CA ASN A 204 19.69 -3.95 -18.07
C ASN A 204 18.39 -4.73 -17.77
N PRO A 205 17.45 -4.16 -16.99
CA PRO A 205 16.20 -4.85 -16.67
C PRO A 205 15.31 -4.98 -17.91
N ALA A 206 14.58 -6.09 -18.00
CA ALA A 206 13.52 -6.28 -18.99
C ALA A 206 12.28 -5.43 -18.69
N GLY A 207 12.09 -5.06 -17.43
CA GLY A 207 10.99 -4.22 -16.96
C GLY A 207 11.29 -3.61 -15.59
N VAL A 208 10.61 -2.51 -15.26
CA VAL A 208 10.68 -1.90 -13.93
C VAL A 208 9.29 -1.85 -13.31
N LEU A 209 9.17 -2.35 -12.07
CA LEU A 209 7.97 -2.21 -11.26
C LEU A 209 8.16 -1.08 -10.23
N LEU A 210 7.20 -0.15 -10.21
CA LEU A 210 7.08 0.92 -9.22
C LEU A 210 6.13 0.41 -8.12
N SER A 211 6.66 0.10 -6.94
CA SER A 211 5.86 -0.57 -5.91
C SER A 211 4.81 0.34 -5.27
N ASN A 212 3.95 -0.28 -4.46
CA ASN A 212 3.17 0.43 -3.47
C ASN A 212 4.07 1.08 -2.40
N GLY A 213 3.48 1.93 -1.56
CA GLY A 213 4.15 2.55 -0.44
C GLY A 213 3.25 3.55 0.30
N PRO A 214 3.70 4.05 1.46
CA PRO A 214 3.00 5.06 2.24
C PRO A 214 3.23 6.47 1.68
N ALA A 215 2.61 7.45 2.34
CA ALA A 215 2.82 8.90 2.15
C ALA A 215 2.16 9.56 0.92
N ASP A 216 2.33 10.88 0.87
CA ASP A 216 1.92 11.75 -0.23
C ASP A 216 2.89 11.61 -1.42
N PRO A 217 2.43 11.18 -2.62
CA PRO A 217 3.28 11.02 -3.80
C PRO A 217 3.96 12.33 -4.24
N ALA A 218 3.38 13.49 -3.94
CA ALA A 218 3.97 14.79 -4.29
C ALA A 218 5.26 15.08 -3.49
N ALA A 219 5.48 14.40 -2.37
CA ALA A 219 6.68 14.55 -1.53
C ALA A 219 7.90 13.76 -2.04
N LEU A 220 7.80 13.07 -3.19
CA LEU A 220 8.84 12.19 -3.72
C LEU A 220 9.42 12.67 -5.07
N PRO A 221 10.00 13.89 -5.16
CA PRO A 221 10.53 14.41 -6.43
C PRO A 221 11.62 13.51 -7.04
N TYR A 222 12.44 12.86 -6.20
CA TYR A 222 13.46 11.93 -6.65
C TYR A 222 12.88 10.72 -7.41
N ALA A 223 11.70 10.24 -6.99
CA ALA A 223 11.04 9.10 -7.60
C ALA A 223 10.42 9.51 -8.94
N ILE A 224 9.80 10.69 -8.97
CA ILE A 224 9.23 11.28 -10.20
C ILE A 224 10.34 11.47 -11.24
N ASP A 225 11.48 12.04 -10.86
CA ASP A 225 12.62 12.26 -11.75
C ASP A 225 13.22 10.94 -12.25
N THR A 226 13.29 9.93 -11.36
CA THR A 226 13.72 8.58 -11.74
C THR A 226 12.78 7.97 -12.77
N ILE A 227 11.46 8.05 -12.56
CA ILE A 227 10.47 7.50 -13.50
C ILE A 227 10.53 8.22 -14.85
N ARG A 228 10.66 9.55 -14.86
CA ARG A 228 10.89 10.32 -16.10
C ARG A 228 12.14 9.86 -16.84
N GLY A 229 13.20 9.55 -16.10
CA GLY A 229 14.44 8.99 -16.66
C GLY A 229 14.30 7.58 -17.24
N LEU A 230 13.26 6.82 -16.86
CA LEU A 230 12.99 5.45 -17.31
C LEU A 230 11.94 5.37 -18.44
N LEU A 231 11.01 6.32 -18.51
CA LEU A 231 9.96 6.36 -19.53
C LEU A 231 10.55 6.26 -20.95
N GLY A 232 10.02 5.34 -21.75
CA GLY A 232 10.45 5.08 -23.12
C GLY A 232 11.76 4.29 -23.26
N LYS A 233 12.44 3.95 -22.15
CA LYS A 233 13.69 3.17 -22.16
C LYS A 233 13.50 1.73 -21.71
N VAL A 234 12.50 1.47 -20.87
CA VAL A 234 12.16 0.16 -20.34
C VAL A 234 10.65 0.11 -20.02
N PRO A 235 9.96 -1.04 -20.19
CA PRO A 235 8.57 -1.18 -19.78
C PRO A 235 8.36 -0.90 -18.29
N LEU A 236 7.32 -0.15 -17.95
CA LEU A 236 6.98 0.22 -16.57
C LEU A 236 5.62 -0.32 -16.15
N MET A 237 5.55 -0.82 -14.93
CA MET A 237 4.29 -1.15 -14.24
C MET A 237 4.26 -0.44 -12.89
N GLY A 238 3.21 0.33 -12.59
CA GLY A 238 3.01 0.95 -11.27
C GLY A 238 1.85 0.34 -10.48
N ILE A 239 2.01 0.26 -9.16
CA ILE A 239 0.96 -0.21 -8.23
C ILE A 239 0.79 0.82 -7.10
N CYS A 240 -0.44 1.26 -6.83
CA CYS A 240 -0.78 2.19 -5.75
C CYS A 240 0.07 3.48 -5.77
N LEU A 241 1.06 3.63 -4.90
CA LEU A 241 2.00 4.75 -4.95
C LEU A 241 2.73 4.83 -6.30
N GLY A 242 3.11 3.69 -6.88
CA GLY A 242 3.70 3.62 -8.21
C GLY A 242 2.78 4.13 -9.32
N HIS A 243 1.46 3.98 -9.18
CA HIS A 243 0.48 4.58 -10.10
C HIS A 243 0.46 6.10 -10.00
N GLN A 244 0.44 6.61 -8.78
CA GLN A 244 0.42 8.06 -8.53
C GLN A 244 1.70 8.72 -9.05
N LEU A 245 2.87 8.10 -8.77
CA LEU A 245 4.16 8.59 -9.23
C LEU A 245 4.29 8.53 -10.76
N LEU A 246 3.73 7.51 -11.41
CA LEU A 246 3.67 7.46 -12.88
C LEU A 246 2.79 8.59 -13.43
N GLY A 247 1.61 8.84 -12.83
CA GLY A 247 0.74 9.95 -13.21
C GLY A 247 1.44 11.32 -13.10
N LEU A 248 2.18 11.55 -12.02
CA LEU A 248 2.99 12.76 -11.81
C LEU A 248 4.16 12.86 -12.82
N ALA A 249 4.82 11.75 -13.12
CA ALA A 249 5.91 11.70 -14.10
C ALA A 249 5.42 12.04 -15.51
N LEU A 250 4.18 11.67 -15.83
CA LEU A 250 3.48 11.99 -17.09
C LEU A 250 2.87 13.41 -17.12
N GLY A 251 3.09 14.21 -16.07
CA GLY A 251 2.70 15.62 -16.03
C GLY A 251 1.35 15.91 -15.37
N GLY A 252 0.66 14.89 -14.84
CA GLY A 252 -0.54 15.08 -14.04
C GLY A 252 -0.25 15.59 -12.62
N THR A 253 -1.31 15.69 -11.83
CA THR A 253 -1.28 16.04 -10.40
C THR A 253 -2.03 15.00 -9.58
N THR A 254 -1.79 14.99 -8.27
CA THR A 254 -2.49 14.12 -7.33
C THR A 254 -3.28 14.96 -6.34
N ARG A 255 -4.39 14.41 -5.85
CA ARG A 255 -5.17 15.01 -4.77
C ARG A 255 -5.45 14.01 -3.68
N ARG A 256 -5.59 14.53 -2.46
CA ARG A 256 -5.96 13.74 -1.30
C ARG A 256 -7.47 13.42 -1.31
N LEU A 257 -7.82 12.18 -1.02
CA LEU A 257 -9.18 11.74 -0.76
C LEU A 257 -9.59 12.12 0.67
N LYS A 258 -10.89 12.28 0.89
CA LYS A 258 -11.43 12.62 2.20
C LYS A 258 -11.03 11.59 3.27
N PHE A 259 -11.21 10.31 2.98
CA PHE A 259 -10.87 9.20 3.89
C PHE A 259 -10.15 8.02 3.23
N GLY A 260 -9.82 8.14 1.94
CA GLY A 260 -9.15 7.09 1.16
C GLY A 260 -9.99 5.87 0.85
N HIS A 261 -9.40 4.91 0.16
CA HIS A 261 -9.97 3.58 -0.07
C HIS A 261 -9.14 2.53 0.65
N HIS A 262 -9.79 1.79 1.55
CA HIS A 262 -9.15 0.82 2.43
C HIS A 262 -10.10 -0.37 2.62
N GLY A 263 -9.87 -1.45 1.87
CA GLY A 263 -10.77 -2.61 1.90
C GLY A 263 -10.56 -3.59 0.77
N GLY A 264 -11.11 -4.80 0.92
CA GLY A 264 -11.05 -5.89 -0.06
C GLY A 264 -12.32 -6.09 -0.88
N ASN A 265 -13.18 -5.07 -1.01
CA ASN A 265 -14.50 -5.18 -1.65
C ASN A 265 -14.81 -4.05 -2.63
N HIS A 266 -13.79 -3.37 -3.15
CA HIS A 266 -13.98 -2.16 -3.94
C HIS A 266 -14.13 -2.47 -5.43
N PRO A 267 -15.28 -2.16 -6.07
CA PRO A 267 -15.51 -2.45 -7.47
C PRO A 267 -14.81 -1.43 -8.38
N VAL A 268 -14.02 -1.93 -9.32
CA VAL A 268 -13.29 -1.15 -10.32
C VAL A 268 -13.65 -1.64 -11.71
N LYS A 269 -13.92 -0.73 -12.63
CA LYS A 269 -14.26 -1.07 -14.03
C LYS A 269 -13.09 -0.76 -14.96
N ASP A 270 -12.65 -1.75 -15.73
CA ASP A 270 -11.80 -1.52 -16.91
C ASP A 270 -12.67 -0.90 -18.02
N LEU A 271 -12.35 0.33 -18.40
CA LEU A 271 -13.09 1.10 -19.40
C LEU A 271 -12.92 0.54 -20.83
N ARG A 272 -11.83 -0.18 -21.10
CA ARG A 272 -11.51 -0.73 -22.42
C ARG A 272 -12.34 -1.97 -22.73
N THR A 273 -12.58 -2.79 -21.70
CA THR A 273 -13.29 -4.08 -21.85
C THR A 273 -14.71 -4.05 -21.30
N GLY A 274 -15.00 -3.12 -20.38
CA GLY A 274 -16.25 -3.06 -19.64
C GLY A 274 -16.32 -4.02 -18.45
N THR A 275 -15.29 -4.85 -18.24
CA THR A 275 -15.19 -5.79 -17.12
C THR A 275 -15.10 -5.07 -15.80
N VAL A 276 -15.71 -5.64 -14.75
CA VAL A 276 -15.63 -5.17 -13.38
C VAL A 276 -14.83 -6.18 -12.57
N GLU A 277 -13.86 -5.67 -11.82
CA GLU A 277 -13.06 -6.42 -10.85
C GLU A 277 -13.42 -5.96 -9.44
N ILE A 278 -13.52 -6.88 -8.49
CA ILE A 278 -13.48 -6.56 -7.07
C ILE A 278 -12.01 -6.51 -6.66
N THR A 279 -11.61 -5.42 -6.01
CA THR A 279 -10.20 -5.09 -5.78
C THR A 279 -9.88 -4.87 -4.31
N SER A 280 -8.60 -5.06 -3.98
CA SER A 280 -8.01 -4.67 -2.70
C SER A 280 -7.43 -3.26 -2.81
N GLN A 281 -7.85 -2.38 -1.90
CA GLN A 281 -7.53 -0.96 -1.89
C GLN A 281 -6.84 -0.56 -0.60
N ASN A 282 -5.79 0.27 -0.71
CA ASN A 282 -5.14 0.93 0.41
C ASN A 282 -4.44 2.22 -0.07
N HIS A 283 -5.20 3.31 -0.19
CA HIS A 283 -4.63 4.60 -0.60
C HIS A 283 -5.47 5.81 -0.13
N ASN A 284 -4.78 6.91 0.19
CA ASN A 284 -5.38 8.21 0.51
C ASN A 284 -5.28 9.23 -0.62
N TYR A 285 -4.55 8.92 -1.68
CA TYR A 285 -4.28 9.82 -2.79
C TYR A 285 -4.72 9.19 -4.10
N VAL A 286 -5.13 10.04 -5.05
CA VAL A 286 -5.52 9.65 -6.40
C VAL A 286 -4.94 10.61 -7.41
N VAL A 287 -4.68 10.13 -8.62
CA VAL A 287 -4.37 10.99 -9.77
C VAL A 287 -5.63 11.79 -10.14
N ASP A 288 -5.48 13.09 -10.39
CA ASP A 288 -6.56 13.92 -10.89
C ASP A 288 -6.66 13.79 -12.42
N PRO A 289 -7.72 13.15 -12.96
CA PRO A 289 -7.87 12.95 -14.40
C PRO A 289 -7.94 14.27 -15.17
N ALA A 290 -8.45 15.35 -14.57
CA ALA A 290 -8.56 16.64 -15.24
C ALA A 290 -7.19 17.31 -15.48
N SER A 291 -6.17 16.90 -14.72
CA SER A 291 -4.82 17.43 -14.82
C SER A 291 -3.92 16.66 -15.78
N LEU A 292 -4.33 15.46 -16.21
CA LEU A 292 -3.52 14.58 -17.04
C LEU A 292 -3.82 14.85 -18.52
N ASP A 293 -2.79 15.21 -19.28
CA ASP A 293 -2.91 15.41 -20.73
C ASP A 293 -3.38 14.12 -21.42
N PRO A 294 -4.55 14.11 -22.10
CA PRO A 294 -5.03 12.94 -22.83
C PRO A 294 -4.08 12.46 -23.92
N ALA A 295 -3.14 13.30 -24.40
CA ALA A 295 -2.09 12.87 -25.31
C ALA A 295 -0.96 12.10 -24.61
N ALA A 296 -0.72 12.35 -23.32
CA ALA A 296 0.30 11.67 -22.53
C ALA A 296 -0.16 10.28 -22.06
N ALA A 297 -1.40 10.18 -21.57
CA ALA A 297 -1.96 8.94 -21.05
C ALA A 297 -3.47 8.82 -21.22
N GLU A 298 -3.92 7.57 -21.23
CA GLU A 298 -5.31 7.16 -21.22
C GLU A 298 -5.69 6.66 -19.82
N ILE A 299 -6.87 7.07 -19.33
CA ILE A 299 -7.47 6.48 -18.13
C ILE A 299 -8.08 5.14 -18.50
N THR A 300 -7.62 4.07 -17.87
CA THR A 300 -8.04 2.70 -18.19
C THR A 300 -9.03 2.13 -17.19
N HIS A 301 -8.99 2.56 -15.92
CA HIS A 301 -9.86 2.03 -14.88
C HIS A 301 -10.45 3.14 -14.02
N VAL A 302 -11.67 2.94 -13.55
CA VAL A 302 -12.36 3.86 -12.63
C VAL A 302 -13.08 3.11 -11.51
N SER A 303 -13.16 3.73 -10.34
CA SER A 303 -13.97 3.23 -9.23
C SER A 303 -15.45 3.34 -9.58
N LEU A 304 -16.23 2.29 -9.33
CA LEU A 304 -17.68 2.35 -9.45
C LEU A 304 -18.37 2.95 -8.20
N ASN A 305 -17.64 3.17 -7.11
CA ASN A 305 -18.18 3.78 -5.90
C ASN A 305 -18.23 5.30 -5.99
N ASP A 306 -17.19 5.93 -6.54
CA ASP A 306 -17.04 7.39 -6.53
C ASP A 306 -16.43 8.00 -7.80
N GLY A 307 -16.12 7.17 -8.82
CA GLY A 307 -15.62 7.62 -10.10
C GLY A 307 -14.16 8.06 -10.12
N THR A 308 -13.38 7.81 -9.07
CA THR A 308 -11.94 8.12 -9.08
C THR A 308 -11.18 7.29 -10.09
N VAL A 309 -10.03 7.81 -10.56
CA VAL A 309 -9.10 7.07 -11.42
C VAL A 309 -8.52 5.90 -10.64
N GLU A 310 -8.56 4.72 -11.25
CA GLU A 310 -8.03 3.48 -10.69
C GLU A 310 -6.95 2.84 -11.58
N GLY A 311 -6.72 3.39 -12.77
CA GLY A 311 -5.75 2.86 -13.71
C GLY A 311 -5.47 3.83 -14.85
N LEU A 312 -4.22 3.82 -15.34
CA LEU A 312 -3.79 4.63 -16.48
C LEU A 312 -2.77 3.86 -17.33
N GLU A 313 -2.67 4.24 -18.60
CA GLU A 313 -1.71 3.69 -19.58
C GLU A 313 -1.13 4.85 -20.41
N ALA A 314 0.20 4.93 -20.51
CA ALA A 314 0.88 5.94 -21.32
C ALA A 314 0.67 5.65 -22.81
N ARG A 315 0.44 6.69 -23.63
CA ARG A 315 0.08 6.50 -25.04
C ARG A 315 1.23 6.09 -25.95
N HIS A 316 2.45 6.54 -25.66
CA HIS A 316 3.58 6.46 -26.59
C HIS A 316 4.74 5.59 -26.11
N VAL A 317 4.68 5.10 -24.88
CA VAL A 317 5.72 4.29 -24.25
C VAL A 317 5.08 3.15 -23.46
N PRO A 318 5.75 2.00 -23.32
CA PRO A 318 5.17 0.82 -22.65
C PRO A 318 5.11 1.01 -21.13
N ALA A 319 4.22 1.87 -20.64
CA ALA A 319 4.06 2.17 -19.22
C ALA A 319 2.58 2.19 -18.84
N PHE A 320 2.21 1.45 -17.80
CA PHE A 320 0.86 1.45 -17.26
C PHE A 320 0.89 1.32 -15.74
N ALA A 321 -0.21 1.65 -15.07
CA ALA A 321 -0.29 1.47 -13.63
C ALA A 321 -1.73 1.34 -13.12
N LEU A 322 -1.89 0.62 -12.01
CA LEU A 322 -3.15 0.45 -11.29
C LEU A 322 -3.04 1.07 -9.89
N GLN A 323 -4.09 1.77 -9.47
CA GLN A 323 -4.17 2.43 -8.15
C GLN A 323 -4.41 1.42 -7.03
N TYR A 324 -5.09 0.32 -7.34
CA TYR A 324 -5.37 -0.77 -6.42
C TYR A 324 -4.24 -1.81 -6.39
N HIS A 325 -4.39 -2.80 -5.52
CA HIS A 325 -3.39 -3.83 -5.24
C HIS A 325 -3.75 -5.13 -5.98
N PRO A 326 -3.25 -5.36 -7.22
CA PRO A 326 -3.50 -6.60 -7.94
C PRO A 326 -2.87 -7.82 -7.26
N GLU A 327 -1.88 -7.61 -6.39
CA GLU A 327 -1.33 -8.65 -5.54
C GLU A 327 -2.24 -9.05 -4.37
N ALA A 328 -3.29 -8.29 -4.07
CA ALA A 328 -4.15 -8.50 -2.91
C ALA A 328 -3.32 -8.69 -1.63
N ALA A 329 -3.49 -9.78 -0.88
CA ALA A 329 -2.82 -10.00 0.42
C ALA A 329 -3.04 -8.81 1.39
N PRO A 330 -4.29 -8.64 1.89
CA PRO A 330 -5.44 -9.51 1.67
C PRO A 330 -6.35 -9.03 0.54
N GLY A 331 -7.37 -9.82 0.22
CA GLY A 331 -8.42 -9.45 -0.73
C GLY A 331 -8.55 -10.38 -1.94
N PRO A 332 -9.42 -10.01 -2.90
CA PRO A 332 -9.73 -10.80 -4.09
C PRO A 332 -8.56 -10.86 -5.07
N ARG A 333 -8.47 -11.96 -5.84
CA ARG A 333 -7.37 -12.22 -6.80
C ARG A 333 -7.74 -11.91 -8.25
N GLU A 334 -8.81 -11.17 -8.48
CA GLU A 334 -9.37 -10.93 -9.83
C GLU A 334 -8.36 -10.22 -10.75
N ALA A 335 -7.59 -9.29 -10.21
CA ALA A 335 -6.63 -8.48 -10.96
C ALA A 335 -5.23 -9.09 -11.14
N VAL A 336 -4.98 -10.32 -10.66
CA VAL A 336 -3.64 -10.96 -10.72
C VAL A 336 -3.14 -11.14 -12.17
N SER A 337 -4.05 -11.20 -13.14
CA SER A 337 -3.72 -11.34 -14.57
C SER A 337 -2.82 -10.22 -15.10
N VAL A 338 -2.79 -9.06 -14.42
CA VAL A 338 -1.96 -7.91 -14.80
C VAL A 338 -0.46 -8.22 -14.83
N PHE A 339 0.03 -9.15 -14.00
CA PHE A 339 1.45 -9.53 -14.02
C PHE A 339 1.82 -10.29 -15.30
N ALA A 340 0.87 -11.05 -15.88
CA ALA A 340 1.04 -11.67 -17.19
C ALA A 340 0.98 -10.63 -18.31
N HIS A 341 0.12 -9.60 -18.19
CA HIS A 341 0.11 -8.47 -19.11
C HIS A 341 1.46 -7.72 -19.10
N PHE A 342 2.04 -7.48 -17.92
CA PHE A 342 3.36 -6.86 -17.80
C PHE A 342 4.45 -7.69 -18.50
N ARG A 343 4.41 -9.02 -18.37
CA ARG A 343 5.31 -9.92 -19.13
C ARG A 343 5.13 -9.79 -20.64
N ALA A 344 3.88 -9.72 -21.11
CA ALA A 344 3.60 -9.57 -22.53
C ALA A 344 4.13 -8.25 -23.11
N LEU A 345 4.17 -7.16 -22.33
CA LEU A 345 4.77 -5.89 -22.74
C LEU A 345 6.28 -6.01 -23.01
N MET A 346 6.98 -6.85 -22.25
CA MET A 346 8.43 -7.05 -22.43
C MET A 346 8.76 -7.90 -23.68
N GLY A 347 7.85 -8.78 -24.09
CA GLY A 347 8.03 -9.63 -25.27
C GLY A 347 7.78 -8.94 -26.62
N ARG A 348 7.31 -7.68 -26.62
CA ARG A 348 7.02 -6.89 -27.83
C ARG A 348 8.17 -5.98 -28.26
N GLY A 349 9.29 -5.99 -27.54
CA GLY A 349 10.48 -5.17 -27.80
C GLY A 349 11.58 -5.87 -28.61
N GLY A 350 11.20 -6.73 -29.56
CA GLY A 350 12.10 -7.39 -30.52
C GLY A 350 11.88 -6.87 -31.93
#